data_AF-A0A3N5FZI1-F1
#
_entry.id   AF-A0A3N5FZI1-F1
#
_cell.length_a   1.000
_cell.length_b   1.000
_cell.length_c   1.000
_cell.angle_alpha   90.00
_cell.angle_beta   90.00
_cell.angle_gamma   90.00
#
_symmetry.space_group_name_H-M   'P 1'
#
loop_
_entity.id
_entity.type
_entity.pdbx_description
1 polymer ?
#
loop_
_entity_poly.entity_id
_entity_poly.type
_entity_poly.pdbx_seq_one_letter_code
_entity_poly.pdbx_strand_id
1 'polypeptide(L)'
;MNGQFLRACGAAALFVVISWTAVSLTAQVATTSSTGVSPRSTTGWTAPRTPWGDPDLQGNYTNKYEYGTPFERPAAFKGRRLEDLTSQELAAVVRDRQQDALDRAKFFGGDPEGRIGNSAEFRDIYEVTKGSRAWFVVDPADGLIPTLTSEAQRRNAARLQTGSFGSGPFDGPENFSLWDRCITRGLPGSMLPGGYGNSYQIVQAPGWV
;
A
#
# COMPACT_ATOMS: atom_id res chain seq x y z
N MET A 1 -48.19 -35.10 -40.13
CA MET A 1 -49.53 -35.73 -40.09
C MET A 1 -49.87 -35.99 -38.63
N ASN A 2 -50.95 -35.36 -38.17
CA ASN A 2 -51.38 -35.25 -36.78
C ASN A 2 -51.90 -36.57 -36.19
N GLY A 3 -51.71 -36.75 -34.88
CA GLY A 3 -52.36 -37.79 -34.08
C GLY A 3 -52.21 -37.54 -32.58
N GLN A 4 -53.25 -36.98 -31.96
CA GLN A 4 -53.39 -36.61 -30.55
C GLN A 4 -53.37 -37.82 -29.60
N PHE A 5 -52.94 -37.64 -28.34
CA PHE A 5 -53.57 -38.31 -27.18
C PHE A 5 -53.49 -37.47 -25.89
N LEU A 6 -54.67 -37.32 -25.27
CA LEU A 6 -55.03 -36.68 -24.00
C LEU A 6 -54.20 -37.15 -22.79
N ARG A 7 -53.98 -36.26 -21.81
CA ARG A 7 -54.11 -36.59 -20.37
C ARG A 7 -54.59 -35.38 -19.55
N ALA A 8 -55.60 -35.64 -18.72
CA ALA A 8 -56.21 -34.73 -17.75
C ALA A 8 -55.84 -35.13 -16.31
N CYS A 9 -55.67 -34.14 -15.42
CA CYS A 9 -55.77 -34.19 -13.95
C CYS A 9 -55.95 -32.71 -13.54
N GLY A 10 -57.00 -32.23 -12.88
CA GLY A 10 -57.67 -32.75 -11.68
C GLY A 10 -57.31 -31.80 -10.52
N ALA A 11 -58.05 -30.70 -10.37
CA ALA A 11 -57.81 -29.67 -9.35
C ALA A 11 -58.60 -29.97 -8.06
N ALA A 12 -57.93 -29.95 -6.90
CA ALA A 12 -58.56 -29.95 -5.59
C ALA A 12 -57.99 -28.80 -4.76
N ALA A 13 -58.86 -27.86 -4.37
CA ALA A 13 -58.53 -26.72 -3.52
C ALA A 13 -58.77 -27.09 -2.05
N LEU A 14 -57.75 -26.91 -1.21
CA LEU A 14 -57.83 -27.07 0.25
C LEU A 14 -57.63 -25.69 0.89
N PHE A 15 -58.66 -25.23 1.61
CA PHE A 15 -58.61 -24.05 2.46
C PHE A 15 -57.82 -24.37 3.74
N VAL A 16 -56.78 -23.58 4.05
CA VAL A 16 -56.05 -23.65 5.32
C VAL A 16 -56.41 -22.43 6.17
N VAL A 17 -56.98 -22.70 7.34
CA VAL A 17 -57.30 -21.72 8.38
C VAL A 17 -56.03 -21.47 9.21
N ILE A 18 -55.57 -20.23 9.27
CA ILE A 18 -54.37 -19.84 10.05
C ILE A 18 -54.83 -19.36 11.43
N SER A 19 -54.55 -20.15 12.47
CA SER A 19 -54.74 -19.82 13.87
C SER A 19 -53.53 -19.03 14.41
N TRP A 20 -53.80 -17.89 15.05
CA TRP A 20 -52.78 -17.05 15.70
C TRP A 20 -52.53 -17.55 17.13
N THR A 21 -51.30 -17.98 17.43
CA THR A 21 -50.84 -18.17 18.80
C THR A 21 -49.89 -17.04 19.18
N ALA A 22 -50.26 -16.25 20.19
CA ALA A 22 -49.42 -15.21 20.76
C ALA A 22 -48.28 -15.83 21.58
N VAL A 23 -47.03 -15.49 21.25
CA VAL A 23 -45.84 -15.86 22.04
C VAL A 23 -45.46 -14.64 22.87
N SER A 24 -45.45 -14.78 24.19
CA SER A 24 -44.99 -13.75 25.13
C SER A 24 -43.46 -13.71 25.14
N LEU A 25 -42.90 -12.54 24.87
CA LEU A 25 -41.46 -12.28 24.85
C LEU A 25 -40.99 -11.81 26.24
N THR A 26 -40.29 -12.66 26.99
CA THR A 26 -39.59 -12.25 28.22
C THR A 26 -38.19 -11.76 27.87
N ALA A 27 -37.92 -10.47 28.10
CA ALA A 27 -36.61 -9.86 27.89
C ALA A 27 -35.65 -10.26 29.02
N GLN A 28 -34.59 -11.00 28.71
CA GLN A 28 -33.44 -11.19 29.61
C GLN A 28 -32.38 -10.13 29.31
N VAL A 29 -32.09 -9.27 30.28
CA VAL A 29 -30.99 -8.31 30.22
C VAL A 29 -29.70 -9.06 30.53
N ALA A 30 -28.85 -9.25 29.51
CA ALA A 30 -27.50 -9.79 29.69
C ALA A 30 -26.58 -8.67 30.21
N THR A 31 -26.03 -8.84 31.41
CA THR A 31 -24.98 -7.99 31.97
C THR A 31 -23.67 -8.31 31.25
N THR A 32 -23.22 -7.43 30.34
CA THR A 32 -21.89 -7.56 29.71
C THR A 32 -20.81 -7.14 30.69
N SER A 33 -20.07 -8.11 31.23
CA SER A 33 -18.81 -7.87 31.92
C SER A 33 -17.78 -7.31 30.93
N SER A 34 -17.25 -6.13 31.23
CA SER A 34 -16.14 -5.53 30.49
C SER A 34 -14.86 -6.31 30.75
N THR A 35 -14.48 -7.19 29.83
CA THR A 35 -13.11 -7.73 29.78
C THR A 35 -12.17 -6.60 29.39
N GLY A 36 -11.42 -6.09 30.38
CA GLY A 36 -10.32 -5.17 30.15
C GLY A 36 -9.31 -5.77 29.17
N VAL A 37 -8.94 -4.98 28.16
CA VAL A 37 -7.90 -5.34 27.20
C VAL A 37 -6.56 -5.39 27.96
N SER A 38 -6.08 -6.60 28.24
CA SER A 38 -4.69 -6.77 28.65
C SER A 38 -3.76 -6.37 27.50
N PRO A 39 -2.64 -5.67 27.77
CA PRO A 39 -1.67 -5.34 26.74
C PRO A 39 -1.15 -6.63 26.10
N ARG A 40 -1.19 -6.69 24.77
CA ARG A 40 -0.65 -7.81 23.99
C ARG A 40 0.86 -7.88 24.23
N SER A 41 1.28 -8.81 25.08
CA SER A 41 2.66 -9.30 25.16
C SER A 41 3.12 -9.72 23.75
N THR A 42 4.16 -9.07 23.23
CA THR A 42 4.89 -9.47 22.02
C THR A 42 5.72 -10.71 22.33
N THR A 43 5.07 -11.85 22.47
CA THR A 43 5.75 -13.13 22.69
C THR A 43 6.32 -13.66 21.37
N GLY A 44 7.65 -13.77 21.29
CA GLY A 44 8.31 -14.98 20.77
C GLY A 44 8.89 -15.00 19.35
N TRP A 45 8.83 -13.93 18.56
CA TRP A 45 9.51 -13.95 17.25
C TRP A 45 11.03 -13.76 17.41
N THR A 46 11.80 -14.79 17.03
CA THR A 46 13.26 -14.71 16.93
C THR A 46 13.63 -14.64 15.46
N ALA A 47 14.33 -13.58 15.05
CA ALA A 47 14.81 -13.46 13.68
C ALA A 47 15.75 -14.64 13.35
N PRO A 48 15.60 -15.27 12.17
CA PRO A 48 16.56 -16.27 11.71
C PRO A 48 17.96 -15.67 11.66
N ARG A 49 18.97 -16.52 11.80
CA ARG A 49 20.38 -16.12 11.79
C ARG A 49 21.10 -16.81 10.64
N THR A 50 22.03 -16.09 10.03
CA THR A 50 22.96 -16.66 9.07
C THR A 50 23.92 -17.65 9.77
N PRO A 51 24.62 -18.53 9.03
CA PRO A 51 25.63 -19.42 9.62
C PRO A 51 26.76 -18.70 10.39
N TRP A 52 26.97 -17.41 10.12
CA TRP A 52 27.96 -16.56 10.80
C TRP A 52 27.35 -15.67 11.91
N GLY A 53 26.06 -15.80 12.21
CA GLY A 53 25.43 -15.20 13.40
C GLY A 53 24.71 -13.87 13.20
N ASP A 54 24.75 -13.28 12.00
CA ASP A 54 24.00 -12.05 11.67
C ASP A 54 22.50 -12.35 11.52
N PRO A 55 21.59 -11.37 11.66
CA PRO A 55 20.20 -11.52 11.23
C PRO A 55 20.14 -11.91 9.75
N ASP A 56 19.42 -13.00 9.47
CA ASP A 56 19.20 -13.48 8.11
C ASP A 56 18.06 -12.67 7.46
N LEU A 57 18.48 -11.75 6.59
CA LEU A 57 17.64 -10.90 5.75
C LEU A 57 17.67 -11.36 4.29
N GLN A 58 18.21 -12.54 3.99
CA GLN A 58 18.27 -13.01 2.62
C GLN A 58 16.87 -13.35 2.11
N GLY A 59 16.65 -13.11 0.82
CA GLY A 59 15.42 -13.50 0.15
C GLY A 59 14.94 -12.49 -0.87
N ASN A 60 13.76 -12.77 -1.41
CA ASN A 60 13.07 -11.88 -2.34
C ASN A 60 12.05 -11.04 -1.57
N TYR A 61 12.18 -9.73 -1.70
CA TYR A 61 11.33 -8.75 -1.05
C TYR A 61 10.59 -7.94 -2.10
N THR A 62 9.41 -7.46 -1.73
CA THR A 62 8.65 -6.54 -2.57
C THR A 62 8.02 -5.44 -1.74
N ASN A 63 8.04 -4.23 -2.28
CA ASN A 63 7.34 -3.06 -1.73
C ASN A 63 6.19 -2.62 -2.65
N LYS A 64 5.71 -3.50 -3.55
CA LYS A 64 4.75 -3.14 -4.61
C LYS A 64 3.47 -2.50 -4.10
N TYR A 65 3.04 -2.87 -2.89
CA TYR A 65 1.82 -2.36 -2.25
C TYR A 65 1.98 -0.97 -1.62
N GLU A 66 3.19 -0.43 -1.59
CA GLU A 66 3.51 0.84 -0.94
C GLU A 66 3.60 2.01 -1.92
N TYR A 67 3.12 1.84 -3.15
CA TYR A 67 3.03 2.94 -4.11
C TYR A 67 2.16 4.07 -3.55
N GLY A 68 2.67 5.30 -3.59
CA GLY A 68 1.99 6.46 -3.03
C GLY A 68 2.09 6.59 -1.50
N THR A 69 2.82 5.71 -0.80
CA THR A 69 3.17 5.92 0.61
C THR A 69 4.09 7.15 0.72
N PRO A 70 3.69 8.19 1.47
CA PRO A 70 4.53 9.36 1.71
C PRO A 70 5.87 8.96 2.32
N PHE A 71 6.96 9.57 1.87
CA PHE A 71 8.26 9.31 2.48
C PHE A 71 8.31 9.89 3.90
N GLU A 72 7.99 11.16 4.05
CA GLU A 72 7.86 11.86 5.33
C GLU A 72 6.45 11.75 5.92
N ARG A 73 6.33 11.92 7.23
CA ARG A 73 5.06 11.93 7.95
C ARG A 73 4.17 13.09 7.46
N PRO A 74 2.95 12.82 6.98
CA PRO A 74 2.02 13.88 6.60
C PRO A 74 1.64 14.80 7.78
N ALA A 75 1.38 16.07 7.49
CA ALA A 75 1.02 17.07 8.50
C ALA A 75 -0.21 16.69 9.35
N ALA A 76 -1.16 15.95 8.78
CA ALA A 76 -2.33 15.43 9.48
C ALA A 76 -1.99 14.49 10.66
N PHE A 77 -0.79 13.90 10.66
CA PHE A 77 -0.28 13.02 11.71
C PHE A 77 0.77 13.71 12.60
N LYS A 78 0.85 15.05 12.61
CA LYS A 78 1.83 15.78 13.43
C LYS A 78 1.76 15.33 14.90
N GLY A 79 2.93 14.98 15.46
CA GLY A 79 3.05 14.50 16.84
C GLY A 79 2.72 13.02 17.04
N ARG A 80 2.23 12.32 16.01
CA ARG A 80 2.00 10.86 16.02
C ARG A 80 3.22 10.13 15.48
N ARG A 81 3.42 8.91 15.97
CA ARG A 81 4.34 7.88 15.46
C ARG A 81 3.55 6.77 14.79
N LEU A 82 4.21 5.89 14.03
CA LEU A 82 3.52 4.79 13.32
C LEU A 82 2.86 3.82 14.32
N GLU A 83 3.53 3.57 15.44
CA GLU A 83 3.05 2.74 16.54
C GLU A 83 1.80 3.28 17.23
N ASP A 84 1.50 4.57 17.07
CA ASP A 84 0.28 5.17 17.62
C ASP A 84 -0.94 4.90 16.73
N LEU A 85 -0.75 4.46 15.48
CA LEU A 85 -1.86 4.22 14.55
C LEU A 85 -2.54 2.89 14.86
N THR A 86 -3.85 2.95 15.02
CA THR A 86 -4.70 1.77 15.04
C THR A 86 -4.76 1.11 13.66
N SER A 87 -5.08 -0.17 13.62
CA SER A 87 -5.27 -0.90 12.36
C SER A 87 -6.39 -0.27 11.50
N GLN A 88 -7.40 0.33 12.13
CA GLN A 88 -8.49 1.03 11.46
C GLN A 88 -8.03 2.34 10.82
N GLU A 89 -7.21 3.13 11.52
CA GLU A 89 -6.61 4.35 10.97
C GLU A 89 -5.70 4.02 9.78
N LEU A 90 -4.82 3.01 9.91
CA LEU A 90 -3.96 2.59 8.81
C LEU A 90 -4.79 2.10 7.61
N ALA A 91 -5.84 1.31 7.85
CA ALA A 91 -6.73 0.85 6.78
C ALA A 91 -7.46 2.02 6.08
N ALA A 92 -7.80 3.09 6.80
CA ALA A 92 -8.36 4.30 6.20
C ALA A 92 -7.33 5.00 5.30
N VAL A 93 -6.11 5.22 5.79
CA VAL A 93 -5.01 5.81 5.00
C VAL A 93 -4.75 5.01 3.72
N VAL A 94 -4.75 3.68 3.81
CA VAL A 94 -4.54 2.80 2.65
C VAL A 94 -5.72 2.85 1.67
N ARG A 95 -6.96 2.94 2.15
CA ARG A 95 -8.14 3.13 1.28
C ARG A 95 -8.08 4.46 0.52
N ASP A 96 -7.76 5.54 1.21
CA ASP A 96 -7.66 6.87 0.60
C ASP A 96 -6.55 6.89 -0.46
N ARG A 97 -5.40 6.28 -0.16
CA ARG A 97 -4.29 6.10 -1.12
C ARG A 97 -4.68 5.27 -2.34
N GLN A 98 -5.46 4.21 -2.15
CA GLN A 98 -5.98 3.39 -3.24
C GLN A 98 -6.87 4.22 -4.16
N GLN A 99 -7.75 5.05 -3.59
CA GLN A 99 -8.61 5.93 -4.36
C GLN A 99 -7.79 6.97 -5.14
N ASP A 100 -6.80 7.59 -4.50
CA ASP A 100 -5.86 8.52 -5.16
C ASP A 100 -5.13 7.88 -6.34
N ALA A 101 -4.66 6.64 -6.18
CA ALA A 101 -3.98 5.90 -7.25
C ALA A 101 -4.90 5.67 -8.46
N LEU A 102 -6.17 5.29 -8.21
CA LEU A 102 -7.17 5.09 -9.27
C LEU A 102 -7.58 6.41 -9.94
N ASP A 103 -7.68 7.49 -9.19
CA ASP A 103 -8.03 8.79 -9.76
C ASP A 103 -6.91 9.35 -10.64
N ARG A 104 -5.65 9.12 -10.26
CA ARG A 104 -4.48 9.49 -11.08
C ARG A 104 -4.29 8.59 -12.30
N ALA A 105 -4.74 7.33 -12.25
CA ALA A 105 -4.65 6.38 -13.37
C ALA A 105 -5.31 6.87 -14.67
N LYS A 106 -6.23 7.82 -14.57
CA LYS A 106 -6.96 8.41 -15.70
C LYS A 106 -6.06 9.25 -16.61
N PHE A 107 -4.87 9.62 -16.14
CA PHE A 107 -3.98 10.54 -16.84
C PHE A 107 -2.64 9.87 -17.17
N PHE A 108 -2.28 9.87 -18.46
CA PHE A 108 -1.00 9.35 -18.93
C PHE A 108 0.09 10.39 -18.71
N GLY A 109 1.07 10.11 -17.83
CA GLY A 109 2.21 10.98 -17.60
C GLY A 109 1.94 12.20 -16.71
N GLY A 110 0.67 12.50 -16.38
CA GLY A 110 0.29 13.52 -15.41
C GLY A 110 -1.07 14.15 -15.65
N ASP A 111 -1.66 14.69 -14.60
CA ASP A 111 -2.94 15.40 -14.68
C ASP A 111 -2.77 16.90 -15.02
N PRO A 112 -3.86 17.62 -15.35
CA PRO A 112 -3.81 19.05 -15.64
C PRO A 112 -3.24 19.92 -14.50
N GLU A 113 -3.24 19.40 -13.28
CA GLU A 113 -2.65 20.02 -12.10
C GLU A 113 -1.13 19.78 -11.98
N GLY A 114 -0.53 19.12 -12.97
CA GLY A 114 0.91 18.86 -13.06
C GLY A 114 1.39 17.73 -12.14
N ARG A 115 0.49 16.93 -11.58
CA ARG A 115 0.85 15.76 -10.78
C ARG A 115 1.20 14.63 -11.71
N ILE A 116 2.40 14.08 -11.60
CA ILE A 116 2.87 12.96 -12.42
C ILE A 116 1.98 11.73 -12.17
N GLY A 117 1.34 11.26 -13.24
CA GLY A 117 0.51 10.07 -13.27
C GLY A 117 1.30 8.93 -13.86
N ASN A 118 1.29 7.78 -13.20
CA ASN A 118 1.85 6.57 -13.78
C ASN A 118 0.88 5.98 -14.79
N SER A 119 1.45 5.45 -15.85
CA SER A 119 0.70 4.95 -16.99
C SER A 119 -0.09 3.68 -16.64
N ALA A 120 -1.28 3.54 -17.24
CA ALA A 120 -2.22 2.45 -16.95
C ALA A 120 -1.70 1.04 -17.26
N GLU A 121 -0.62 0.97 -18.04
CA GLU A 121 0.07 -0.27 -18.39
C GLU A 121 0.77 -0.91 -17.18
N PHE A 122 1.21 -0.12 -16.19
CA PHE A 122 1.87 -0.61 -14.97
C PHE A 122 0.87 -0.92 -13.86
N ARG A 123 -0.09 -1.82 -14.14
CA ARG A 123 -1.27 -2.09 -13.30
C ARG A 123 -1.00 -2.42 -11.83
N ASP A 124 0.17 -2.95 -11.51
CA ASP A 124 0.55 -3.34 -10.15
C ASP A 124 0.45 -2.19 -9.14
N ILE A 125 0.58 -0.94 -9.59
CA ILE A 125 0.47 0.25 -8.73
C ILE A 125 -0.95 0.62 -8.34
N TYR A 126 -1.95 0.01 -8.97
CA TYR A 126 -3.36 0.21 -8.65
C TYR A 126 -3.90 -0.83 -7.67
N GLU A 127 -3.06 -1.72 -7.16
CA GLU A 127 -3.38 -2.57 -6.02
C GLU A 127 -2.49 -2.14 -4.85
N VAL A 128 -2.91 -1.16 -4.05
CA VAL A 128 -2.17 -0.72 -2.84
C VAL A 128 -2.91 -1.07 -1.55
N THR A 129 -4.04 -1.79 -1.65
CA THR A 129 -4.89 -2.19 -0.51
C THR A 129 -4.19 -3.06 0.53
N LYS A 130 -3.05 -3.66 0.18
CA LYS A 130 -2.17 -4.44 1.07
C LYS A 130 -0.99 -3.63 1.61
N GLY A 131 -0.99 -2.30 1.40
CA GLY A 131 0.00 -1.40 1.97
C GLY A 131 -0.01 -1.49 3.51
N SER A 132 1.18 -1.39 4.09
CA SER A 132 1.44 -1.66 5.50
C SER A 132 1.97 -0.43 6.25
N ARG A 133 2.29 0.65 5.54
CA ARG A 133 2.85 1.88 6.09
C ARG A 133 1.97 3.09 5.80
N ALA A 134 1.88 3.99 6.77
CA ALA A 134 1.30 5.33 6.56
C ALA A 134 2.34 6.32 6.02
N TRP A 135 3.62 6.16 6.38
CA TRP A 135 4.78 6.87 5.85
C TRP A 135 6.08 6.05 6.10
N PHE A 136 7.23 6.48 5.58
CA PHE A 136 8.49 5.72 5.67
C PHE A 136 9.48 6.19 6.75
N VAL A 137 9.66 7.50 6.93
CA VAL A 137 10.63 8.02 7.91
C VAL A 137 10.10 7.78 9.33
N VAL A 138 10.81 6.93 10.09
CA VAL A 138 10.48 6.60 11.50
C VAL A 138 11.47 7.19 12.50
N ASP A 139 12.66 7.54 12.03
CA ASP A 139 13.72 8.19 12.77
C ASP A 139 14.29 9.31 11.90
N PRO A 140 14.24 10.58 12.32
CA PRO A 140 13.78 11.10 13.62
C PRO A 140 12.29 10.87 13.92
N ALA A 141 11.93 10.96 15.21
CA ALA A 141 10.58 10.70 15.72
C ALA A 141 9.47 11.59 15.13
N ASP A 142 9.83 12.74 14.58
CA ASP A 142 8.93 13.62 13.87
C ASP A 142 8.65 13.17 12.43
N GLY A 143 9.30 12.10 11.97
CA GLY A 143 9.07 11.49 10.66
C GLY A 143 9.46 12.40 9.49
N LEU A 144 10.38 13.34 9.71
CA LEU A 144 10.86 14.28 8.69
C LEU A 144 12.33 14.00 8.35
N ILE A 145 12.71 14.26 7.11
CA ILE A 145 14.11 14.25 6.71
C ILE A 145 14.78 15.47 7.35
N PRO A 146 15.92 15.31 8.04
CA PRO A 146 16.68 16.44 8.54
C PRO A 146 17.05 17.43 7.43
N THR A 147 17.08 18.72 7.77
CA THR A 147 17.44 19.79 6.82
C THR A 147 18.76 19.47 6.12
N LEU A 148 18.73 19.52 4.78
CA LEU A 148 19.91 19.30 3.97
C LEU A 148 20.98 20.37 4.24
N THR A 149 22.25 19.95 4.22
CA THR A 149 23.37 20.89 4.20
C THR A 149 23.34 21.76 2.94
N SER A 150 23.93 22.95 2.99
CA SER A 150 24.04 23.85 1.83
C SER A 150 24.72 23.20 0.63
N GLU A 151 25.72 22.33 0.87
CA GLU A 151 26.37 21.55 -0.18
C GLU A 151 25.43 20.51 -0.81
N ALA A 152 24.63 19.80 -0.01
CA ALA A 152 23.64 18.87 -0.54
C ALA A 152 22.55 19.59 -1.36
N GLN A 153 22.10 20.76 -0.91
CA GLN A 153 21.15 21.59 -1.64
C GLN A 153 21.70 22.00 -3.02
N ARG A 154 22.95 22.47 -3.09
CA ARG A 154 23.60 22.83 -4.36
C ARG A 154 23.72 21.65 -5.32
N ARG A 155 24.14 20.47 -4.83
CA ARG A 155 24.24 19.25 -5.64
C ARG A 155 22.87 18.81 -6.18
N ASN A 156 21.82 18.89 -5.37
CA ASN A 156 20.47 18.54 -5.82
C ASN A 156 19.93 19.54 -6.85
N ALA A 157 20.13 20.85 -6.64
CA ALA A 157 19.74 21.87 -7.60
C ALA A 157 20.38 21.66 -8.98
N ALA A 158 21.67 21.30 -9.01
CA ALA A 158 22.37 20.99 -10.26
C ALA A 158 21.80 19.75 -10.96
N ARG A 159 21.48 18.67 -10.22
CA ARG A 159 20.88 17.45 -10.78
C ARG A 159 19.53 17.69 -11.44
N LEU A 160 18.69 18.56 -10.85
CA LEU A 160 17.37 18.90 -11.39
C LEU A 160 17.43 19.59 -12.76
N GLN A 161 18.58 20.15 -13.16
CA GLN A 161 18.76 20.78 -14.47
C GLN A 161 19.21 19.79 -15.56
N THR A 162 19.58 18.57 -15.20
CA THR A 162 20.13 17.55 -16.11
C THR A 162 19.15 16.42 -16.39
N GLY A 163 19.32 15.69 -17.50
CA GLY A 163 18.47 14.56 -17.88
C GLY A 163 17.15 14.95 -18.53
N SER A 164 16.31 13.95 -18.83
CA SER A 164 15.08 14.12 -19.63
C SER A 164 14.04 15.06 -19.01
N PHE A 165 14.19 15.38 -17.73
CA PHE A 165 13.31 16.28 -16.97
C PHE A 165 13.95 17.65 -16.68
N GLY A 166 15.19 17.86 -17.12
CA GLY A 166 15.94 19.10 -16.97
C GLY A 166 15.73 20.07 -18.14
N SER A 167 16.43 21.21 -18.08
CA SER A 167 16.38 22.25 -19.13
C SER A 167 17.46 22.08 -20.22
N GLY A 168 18.27 21.02 -20.14
CA GLY A 168 19.39 20.76 -21.03
C GLY A 168 20.74 21.25 -20.45
N PRO A 169 21.82 21.23 -21.24
CA PRO A 169 21.88 20.85 -22.66
C PRO A 169 21.62 19.35 -22.90
N PHE A 170 21.31 18.98 -24.14
CA PHE A 170 21.05 17.59 -24.56
C PHE A 170 22.06 17.16 -25.63
N ASP A 171 23.31 17.58 -25.48
CA ASP A 171 24.36 17.47 -26.51
C ASP A 171 24.96 16.05 -26.58
N GLY A 172 24.82 15.26 -25.51
CA GLY A 172 25.31 13.89 -25.46
C GLY A 172 24.76 13.08 -24.29
N PRO A 173 25.03 11.76 -24.26
CA PRO A 173 24.55 10.86 -23.22
C PRO A 173 25.05 11.25 -21.82
N GLU A 174 26.15 11.98 -21.69
CA GLU A 174 26.68 12.51 -20.43
C GLU A 174 25.78 13.58 -19.81
N ASN A 175 24.91 14.22 -20.60
CA ASN A 175 23.92 15.17 -20.07
C ASN A 175 22.68 14.48 -19.48
N PHE A 176 22.58 13.16 -19.62
CA PHE A 176 21.47 12.35 -19.15
C PHE A 176 21.80 11.63 -17.84
N SER A 177 20.79 11.48 -16.98
CA SER A 177 20.95 10.79 -15.71
C SER A 177 21.25 9.29 -15.90
N LEU A 178 21.72 8.63 -14.85
CA LEU A 178 21.88 7.16 -14.87
C LEU A 178 20.56 6.44 -15.16
N TRP A 179 19.43 7.08 -14.84
CA TRP A 179 18.11 6.56 -15.11
C TRP A 179 17.75 6.65 -16.60
N ASP A 180 17.96 7.83 -17.19
CA ASP A 180 17.75 8.07 -18.63
C ASP A 180 18.59 7.13 -19.51
N ARG A 181 19.79 6.78 -19.03
CA ARG A 181 20.73 5.89 -19.72
C ARG A 181 20.50 4.40 -19.46
N CYS A 182 19.39 4.04 -18.82
CA CYS A 182 19.03 2.67 -18.45
C CYS A 182 20.09 1.95 -17.60
N ILE A 183 20.90 2.68 -16.82
CA ILE A 183 21.94 2.09 -15.97
C ILE A 183 21.36 1.73 -14.60
N THR A 184 20.83 2.73 -13.87
CA THR A 184 20.25 2.52 -12.53
C THR A 184 19.46 3.74 -12.07
N ARG A 185 18.48 3.55 -11.17
CA ARG A 185 17.87 4.62 -10.37
C ARG A 185 18.74 5.03 -9.17
N GLY A 186 19.85 4.32 -8.95
CA GLY A 186 20.71 4.45 -7.78
C GLY A 186 20.08 3.84 -6.52
N LEU A 187 20.89 3.64 -5.48
CA LEU A 187 20.39 3.29 -4.15
C LEU A 187 20.28 4.57 -3.29
N PRO A 188 19.22 4.71 -2.47
CA PRO A 188 18.12 3.76 -2.27
C PRO A 188 16.97 3.90 -3.29
N GLY A 189 17.11 4.71 -4.35
CA GLY A 189 16.04 4.97 -5.33
C GLY A 189 15.41 3.73 -5.94
N SER A 190 16.20 2.70 -6.25
CA SER A 190 15.72 1.40 -6.73
C SER A 190 15.02 0.54 -5.66
N MET A 191 15.16 0.89 -4.37
CA MET A 191 14.53 0.18 -3.24
C MET A 191 13.26 0.87 -2.75
N LEU A 192 12.89 2.04 -3.30
CA LEU A 192 11.66 2.74 -2.96
C LEU A 192 10.52 2.32 -3.91
N PRO A 193 9.26 2.37 -3.45
CA PRO A 193 8.13 1.99 -4.29
C PRO A 193 8.00 2.95 -5.47
N GLY A 194 8.11 2.43 -6.69
CA GLY A 194 7.92 3.15 -7.94
C GLY A 194 6.74 2.64 -8.75
N GLY A 195 6.63 3.15 -9.98
CA GLY A 195 5.67 2.69 -10.98
C GLY A 195 5.78 1.19 -11.32
N TYR A 196 6.99 0.65 -11.20
CA TYR A 196 7.32 -0.75 -11.48
C TYR A 196 8.72 -1.04 -10.91
N GLY A 197 9.11 -2.32 -10.92
CA GLY A 197 10.41 -2.76 -10.42
C GLY A 197 10.47 -2.82 -8.89
N ASN A 198 9.33 -3.06 -8.25
CA ASN A 198 9.14 -3.06 -6.80
C ASN A 198 9.55 -4.38 -6.13
N SER A 199 10.49 -5.11 -6.73
CA SER A 199 11.00 -6.38 -6.21
C SER A 199 12.52 -6.37 -6.20
N TYR A 200 13.12 -6.84 -5.12
CA TYR A 200 14.56 -6.89 -4.95
C TYR A 200 14.95 -8.14 -4.17
N GLN A 201 16.14 -8.67 -4.47
CA GLN A 201 16.74 -9.76 -3.74
C GLN A 201 17.81 -9.20 -2.80
N ILE A 202 17.77 -9.61 -1.54
CA ILE A 202 18.85 -9.39 -0.60
C ILE A 202 19.70 -10.66 -0.56
N VAL A 203 21.00 -10.49 -0.76
CA VAL A 203 22.01 -11.55 -0.67
C VAL A 203 23.07 -11.08 0.32
N GLN A 204 23.31 -11.86 1.37
CA GLN A 204 24.23 -11.50 2.43
C GLN A 204 25.52 -12.32 2.33
N ALA A 205 26.63 -11.74 2.79
CA ALA A 205 27.89 -12.45 2.95
C ALA A 205 28.52 -12.06 4.29
N PRO A 206 29.44 -12.86 4.88
CA PRO A 206 30.11 -12.45 6.10
C PRO A 206 30.78 -11.08 5.96
N GLY A 207 30.43 -10.14 6.84
CA GLY A 207 30.94 -8.75 6.80
C GLY A 207 30.25 -7.82 5.78
N TRP A 208 29.25 -8.32 5.05
CA TRP A 208 28.46 -7.56 4.07
C TRP A 208 26.96 -7.84 4.31
N VAL A 209 26.21 -6.80 4.64
CA VAL A 209 24.74 -6.87 4.69
C VAL A 209 24.16 -6.59 3.30
#